data_AF-W7YA85-F1
#
_entry.id   AF-W7YA85-F1
#
_cell.length_a   1.000
_cell.length_b   1.000
_cell.length_c   1.000
_cell.angle_alpha   90.00
_cell.angle_beta   90.00
_cell.angle_gamma   90.00
#
_symmetry.space_group_name_H-M   'P 1'
#
loop_
_entity.id
_entity.type
_entity.pdbx_description
1 polymer ?
#
loop_
_entity_poly.entity_id
_entity_poly.type
_entity_poly.pdbx_seq_one_letter_code
_entity_poly.pdbx_strand_id
1 'polypeptide(L)'
;MKKSKLKVKKHLNRYERFIGHTYVFLMFAAILGSCTYFLLKQNKDLDVFTKKMITIKKMKRIKDFQVIQNDMTQTCDSLYARINSFDPGVQASYEESDIKFLINDLRHIYSQNSWDRRLKLFEHIANFYDSWLIDKKELWSKKQNIITFKKNLEECEIGIDKKTEIIKANFSNK
;
A
#
# COMPACT_ATOMS: atom_id res chain seq x y z
N MET A 1 15.19 -1.30 106.07
CA MET A 1 14.73 -0.34 105.03
C MET A 1 14.26 -1.13 103.80
N LYS A 2 12.94 -1.35 103.62
CA LYS A 2 12.40 -2.12 102.48
C LYS A 2 11.30 -1.29 101.82
N LYS A 3 11.61 -0.62 100.70
CA LYS A 3 10.62 0.11 99.88
C LYS A 3 9.80 -0.90 99.08
N SER A 4 8.52 -1.04 99.41
CA SER A 4 7.53 -1.81 98.66
C SER A 4 7.21 -1.10 97.34
N LYS A 5 7.56 -1.72 96.20
CA LYS A 5 7.11 -1.28 94.87
C LYS A 5 5.62 -1.64 94.71
N LEU A 6 4.75 -0.63 94.75
CA LEU A 6 3.35 -0.75 94.35
C LEU A 6 3.28 -0.98 92.83
N LYS A 7 2.99 -2.22 92.41
CA LYS A 7 2.61 -2.53 91.03
C LYS A 7 1.16 -2.12 90.81
N VAL A 8 0.93 -0.94 90.21
CA VAL A 8 -0.39 -0.53 89.72
C VAL A 8 -0.72 -1.37 88.47
N LYS A 9 -1.55 -2.40 88.63
CA LYS A 9 -2.15 -3.11 87.50
C LYS A 9 -3.29 -2.24 86.94
N LYS A 10 -3.04 -1.53 85.83
CA LYS A 10 -4.12 -0.91 85.03
C LYS A 10 -4.88 -2.01 84.30
N HIS A 11 -6.05 -2.38 84.80
CA HIS A 11 -6.97 -3.28 84.11
C HIS A 11 -7.75 -2.48 83.06
N LEU A 12 -7.11 -2.16 81.94
CA LEU A 12 -7.78 -1.51 80.80
C LEU A 12 -8.92 -2.39 80.28
N ASN A 13 -10.08 -1.79 80.09
CA ASN A 13 -11.30 -2.52 79.76
C ASN A 13 -11.18 -3.13 78.36
N ARG A 14 -11.75 -4.32 78.13
CA ARG A 14 -11.65 -5.06 76.84
C ARG A 14 -12.10 -4.20 75.65
N TYR A 15 -13.05 -3.31 75.92
CA TYR A 15 -13.62 -2.33 75.00
C TYR A 15 -12.61 -1.24 74.55
N GLU A 16 -11.77 -0.72 75.46
CA GLU A 16 -10.76 0.31 75.13
C GLU A 16 -9.65 -0.24 74.23
N ARG A 17 -9.27 -1.52 74.44
CA ARG A 17 -8.33 -2.20 73.55
C ARG A 17 -8.93 -2.42 72.16
N PHE A 18 -10.20 -2.80 72.08
CA PHE A 18 -10.89 -3.00 70.80
C PHE A 18 -10.97 -1.69 70.00
N ILE A 19 -11.38 -0.59 70.64
CA ILE A 19 -11.40 0.75 70.04
C ILE A 19 -10.01 1.14 69.52
N GLY A 20 -8.95 0.90 70.29
CA GLY A 20 -7.58 1.16 69.86
C GLY A 20 -7.20 0.41 68.58
N HIS A 21 -7.56 -0.87 68.46
CA HIS A 21 -7.28 -1.66 67.26
C HIS A 21 -8.11 -1.18 66.05
N THR A 22 -9.37 -0.78 66.27
CA THR A 22 -10.23 -0.22 65.22
C THR A 22 -9.64 1.10 64.67
N TYR A 23 -9.16 1.99 65.53
CA TYR A 23 -8.55 3.25 65.09
C TYR A 23 -7.27 3.03 64.26
N VAL A 24 -6.40 2.12 64.69
CA VAL A 24 -5.15 1.81 63.96
C VAL A 24 -5.47 1.15 62.61
N PHE A 25 -6.46 0.25 62.57
CA PHE A 25 -6.90 -0.38 61.33
C PHE A 25 -7.46 0.64 60.33
N LEU A 26 -8.30 1.57 60.78
CA LEU A 26 -8.85 2.63 59.92
C LEU A 26 -7.77 3.56 59.37
N MET A 27 -6.79 3.94 60.20
CA MET A 27 -5.65 4.75 59.74
C MET A 27 -4.80 4.00 58.70
N PHE A 28 -4.55 2.72 58.92
CA PHE A 28 -3.81 1.89 57.97
C PHE A 28 -4.56 1.74 56.64
N ALA A 29 -5.87 1.51 56.68
CA ALA A 29 -6.71 1.42 55.49
C ALA A 29 -6.74 2.74 54.70
N ALA A 30 -6.79 3.89 55.38
CA ALA A 30 -6.75 5.20 54.75
C ALA A 30 -5.40 5.48 54.06
N ILE A 31 -4.29 5.09 54.69
CA ILE A 31 -2.94 5.26 54.11
C ILE A 31 -2.76 4.33 52.90
N LEU A 32 -3.17 3.07 52.99
CA LEU A 32 -3.11 2.16 51.85
C LEU A 32 -4.04 2.59 50.71
N GLY A 33 -5.25 3.06 51.02
CA GLY A 33 -6.19 3.58 50.03
C GLY A 33 -5.64 4.81 49.30
N SER A 34 -5.05 5.76 50.04
CA SER A 34 -4.45 6.96 49.44
C SER A 34 -3.18 6.66 48.63
N CYS A 35 -2.31 5.77 49.12
CA CYS A 35 -1.09 5.35 48.42
C CYS A 35 -1.42 4.63 47.10
N THR A 36 -2.36 3.68 47.13
CA THR A 36 -2.80 2.94 45.93
C THR A 36 -3.51 3.86 44.93
N TYR A 37 -4.34 4.80 45.39
CA TYR A 37 -4.96 5.80 44.53
C TYR A 37 -3.92 6.67 43.81
N PHE A 38 -2.89 7.14 44.52
CA PHE A 38 -1.83 7.95 43.94
C PHE A 38 -0.98 7.18 42.91
N LEU A 39 -0.62 5.94 43.21
CA LEU A 39 0.10 5.06 42.29
C LEU A 39 -0.72 4.74 41.02
N LEU A 40 -2.03 4.52 41.16
CA LEU A 40 -2.90 4.26 40.01
C LEU A 40 -3.08 5.52 39.15
N LYS A 41 -3.16 6.71 39.75
CA LYS A 41 -3.29 7.97 39.02
C LYS A 41 -2.01 8.34 38.26
N GLN A 42 -0.83 8.13 38.85
CA GLN A 42 0.44 8.37 38.16
C GLN A 42 0.69 7.44 36.98
N ASN A 43 0.22 6.18 37.04
CA ASN A 43 0.50 5.18 36.01
C ASN A 43 -0.50 5.13 34.84
N LYS A 44 -1.69 5.73 34.95
CA LYS A 44 -2.79 5.48 34.00
C LYS A 44 -2.93 6.49 32.85
N ASP A 45 -2.63 7.77 33.05
CA ASP A 45 -3.38 8.79 32.29
C ASP A 45 -2.71 9.40 31.06
N LEU A 46 -1.40 9.26 30.83
CA LEU A 46 -0.76 9.94 29.69
C LEU A 46 -0.20 8.98 28.65
N ASP A 47 0.52 7.93 29.06
CA ASP A 47 1.21 7.06 28.10
C ASP A 47 0.27 6.03 27.44
N VAL A 48 -0.70 5.47 28.19
CA VAL A 48 -1.66 4.48 27.65
C VAL A 48 -2.62 5.13 26.63
N PHE A 49 -3.14 6.31 26.94
CA PHE A 49 -4.00 7.06 26.00
C PHE A 49 -3.21 7.54 24.78
N THR A 50 -1.98 8.03 24.97
CA THR A 50 -1.12 8.45 23.85
C THR A 50 -0.77 7.28 22.94
N LYS A 51 -0.37 6.13 23.50
CA LYS A 51 -0.11 4.89 22.73
C LYS A 51 -1.35 4.42 21.99
N LYS A 52 -2.52 4.40 22.64
CA LYS A 52 -3.79 4.01 21.99
C LYS A 52 -4.13 4.96 20.83
N MET A 53 -3.99 6.27 21.02
CA MET A 53 -4.23 7.26 19.96
C MET A 53 -3.26 7.13 18.79
N ILE A 54 -1.97 6.87 19.06
CA ILE A 54 -0.96 6.61 18.02
C ILE A 54 -1.33 5.35 17.23
N THR A 55 -1.74 4.27 17.91
CA THR A 55 -2.17 3.03 17.27
C THR A 55 -3.42 3.23 16.41
N ILE A 56 -4.43 3.96 16.90
CA ILE A 56 -5.63 4.29 16.12
C ILE A 56 -5.26 5.10 14.87
N LYS A 57 -4.38 6.11 14.99
CA LYS A 57 -3.90 6.89 13.85
C LYS A 57 -3.16 6.02 12.84
N LYS A 58 -2.30 5.09 13.30
CA LYS A 58 -1.60 4.12 12.42
C LYS A 58 -2.60 3.21 11.71
N MET A 59 -3.57 2.66 12.44
CA MET A 59 -4.60 1.78 11.89
C MET A 59 -5.45 2.48 10.84
N LYS A 60 -5.81 3.75 11.07
CA LYS A 60 -6.50 4.59 10.06
C LYS A 60 -5.66 4.74 8.80
N ARG A 61 -4.38 5.10 8.89
CA ARG A 61 -3.48 5.20 7.72
C ARG A 61 -3.31 3.89 6.97
N ILE A 62 -3.34 2.74 7.67
CA ILE A 62 -3.30 1.42 7.02
C ILE A 62 -4.60 1.18 6.26
N LYS A 63 -5.74 1.46 6.88
CA LYS A 63 -7.05 1.30 6.26
C LYS A 63 -7.23 2.21 5.03
N ASP A 64 -6.84 3.48 5.14
CA ASP A 64 -6.91 4.44 4.04
C ASP A 64 -6.03 3.96 2.85
N PHE A 65 -4.84 3.44 3.14
CA PHE A 65 -3.98 2.84 2.13
C PHE A 65 -4.60 1.59 1.49
N GLN A 66 -5.22 0.70 2.27
CA GLN A 66 -5.88 -0.50 1.75
C GLN A 66 -7.04 -0.18 0.82
N VAL A 67 -7.82 0.87 1.14
CA VAL A 67 -8.90 1.34 0.28
C VAL A 67 -8.36 1.81 -1.06
N ILE A 68 -7.33 2.67 -1.05
CA ILE A 68 -6.65 3.12 -2.28
C ILE A 68 -6.07 1.93 -3.04
N GLN A 69 -5.39 1.02 -2.36
CA GLN A 69 -4.79 -0.15 -2.99
C GLN A 69 -5.82 -1.03 -3.69
N ASN A 70 -6.98 -1.26 -3.07
CA ASN A 70 -8.03 -2.08 -3.65
C ASN A 70 -8.63 -1.44 -4.92
N ASP A 71 -8.90 -0.14 -4.86
CA ASP A 71 -9.40 0.65 -6.00
C ASP A 71 -8.43 0.65 -7.18
N MET A 72 -7.14 0.85 -6.88
CA MET A 72 -6.10 0.90 -7.90
C MET A 72 -5.72 -0.46 -8.46
N THR A 73 -5.91 -1.54 -7.70
CA THR A 73 -5.72 -2.90 -8.21
C THR A 73 -6.73 -3.19 -9.32
N GLN A 74 -8.01 -2.84 -9.12
CA GLN A 74 -9.04 -3.00 -10.15
C GLN A 74 -8.75 -2.14 -11.38
N THR A 75 -8.29 -0.91 -11.17
CA THR A 75 -7.89 -0.02 -12.27
C THR A 75 -6.71 -0.61 -13.05
N CYS A 76 -5.69 -1.15 -12.38
CA CYS A 76 -4.56 -1.83 -13.01
C CYS A 76 -4.97 -3.05 -13.82
N ASP A 77 -5.91 -3.86 -13.34
CA ASP A 77 -6.43 -5.04 -14.05
C ASP A 77 -7.19 -4.63 -15.32
N SER A 78 -8.03 -3.60 -15.22
CA SER A 78 -8.77 -3.08 -16.37
C SER A 78 -7.83 -2.47 -17.42
N LEU A 79 -6.81 -1.73 -16.97
CA LEU A 79 -5.80 -1.14 -17.83
C LEU A 79 -4.95 -2.20 -18.51
N TYR A 80 -4.57 -3.26 -17.78
CA TYR A 80 -3.87 -4.42 -18.34
C TYR A 80 -4.69 -5.07 -19.47
N ALA A 81 -5.97 -5.35 -19.22
CA ALA A 81 -6.85 -5.95 -20.22
C ALA A 81 -6.95 -5.07 -21.48
N ARG A 82 -7.04 -3.75 -21.29
CA ARG A 82 -7.15 -2.78 -22.37
C ARG A 82 -5.88 -2.64 -23.20
N ILE A 83 -4.71 -2.60 -22.55
CA ILE A 83 -3.41 -2.62 -23.24
C ILE A 83 -3.24 -3.96 -23.98
N ASN A 84 -3.72 -5.07 -23.40
CA ASN A 84 -3.63 -6.38 -24.03
C ASN A 84 -4.55 -6.49 -25.27
N SER A 85 -5.75 -5.92 -25.23
CA SER A 85 -6.68 -5.90 -26.38
C SER A 85 -6.34 -4.85 -27.43
N PHE A 86 -5.51 -3.86 -27.10
CA PHE A 86 -5.13 -2.77 -28.03
C PHE A 86 -4.52 -3.31 -29.33
N ASP A 87 -5.13 -2.99 -30.47
CA ASP A 87 -4.61 -3.29 -31.79
C ASP A 87 -4.14 -2.00 -32.48
N PRO A 88 -2.83 -1.83 -32.73
CA PRO A 88 -2.30 -0.64 -33.41
C PRO A 88 -2.82 -0.47 -34.86
N GLY A 89 -3.42 -1.50 -35.46
CA GLY A 89 -3.90 -1.48 -36.84
C GLY A 89 -5.29 -0.87 -37.06
N VAL A 90 -6.13 -0.69 -36.03
CA VAL A 90 -7.53 -0.25 -36.16
C VAL A 90 -7.80 0.93 -35.24
N GLN A 91 -8.29 2.07 -35.77
CA GLN A 91 -8.71 3.28 -35.01
C GLN A 91 -7.84 3.62 -33.76
N ALA A 92 -6.53 3.34 -33.84
CA ALA A 92 -5.68 3.20 -32.66
C ALA A 92 -5.41 4.52 -31.93
N SER A 93 -5.61 5.68 -32.58
CA SER A 93 -5.28 6.98 -31.98
C SER A 93 -6.19 7.37 -30.81
N TYR A 94 -7.49 7.04 -30.87
CA TYR A 94 -8.43 7.36 -29.79
C TYR A 94 -8.20 6.43 -28.60
N GLU A 95 -8.14 5.12 -28.85
CA GLU A 95 -7.90 4.12 -27.81
C GLU A 95 -6.54 4.31 -27.13
N GLU A 96 -5.49 4.64 -27.90
CA GLU A 96 -4.17 4.95 -27.35
C GLU A 96 -4.21 6.16 -26.42
N SER A 97 -4.91 7.23 -26.82
CA SER A 97 -5.01 8.44 -26.02
C SER A 97 -5.74 8.18 -24.70
N ASP A 98 -6.78 7.33 -24.72
CA ASP A 98 -7.52 6.95 -23.53
C ASP A 98 -6.70 6.06 -22.59
N ILE A 99 -5.96 5.08 -23.15
CA ILE A 99 -5.01 4.27 -22.36
C ILE A 99 -3.95 5.17 -21.71
N LYS A 100 -3.39 6.13 -22.45
CA LYS A 100 -2.40 7.09 -21.92
C LYS A 100 -2.98 7.97 -20.82
N PHE A 101 -4.24 8.38 -20.97
CA PHE A 101 -4.94 9.13 -19.94
C PHE A 101 -5.06 8.30 -18.65
N LEU A 102 -5.51 7.04 -18.74
CA LEU A 102 -5.61 6.13 -17.59
C LEU A 102 -4.24 5.82 -16.94
N ILE A 103 -3.19 5.66 -17.73
CA ILE A 103 -1.81 5.51 -17.22
C ILE A 103 -1.40 6.77 -16.43
N ASN A 104 -1.74 7.96 -16.93
CA ASN A 104 -1.39 9.20 -16.25
C ASN A 104 -2.18 9.39 -14.95
N ASP A 105 -3.45 8.99 -14.91
CA ASP A 105 -4.25 8.95 -13.67
C ASP A 105 -3.61 8.03 -12.63
N LEU A 106 -3.15 6.84 -13.05
CA LEU A 106 -2.41 5.93 -12.17
C LEU A 106 -1.12 6.56 -11.62
N ARG A 107 -0.41 7.34 -12.44
CA ARG A 107 0.78 8.10 -12.01
C ARG A 107 0.41 9.20 -11.01
N HIS A 108 -0.72 9.86 -11.20
CA HIS A 108 -1.15 10.99 -10.37
C HIS A 108 -1.46 10.61 -8.92
N ILE A 109 -1.82 9.37 -8.63
CA ILE A 109 -2.13 8.90 -7.26
C ILE A 109 -0.96 9.13 -6.30
N TYR A 110 0.26 8.82 -6.75
CA TYR A 110 1.47 9.07 -5.97
C TYR A 110 1.80 10.56 -5.93
N SER A 111 1.62 11.30 -7.04
CA SER A 111 1.85 12.75 -7.07
C SER A 111 0.99 13.50 -6.03
N GLN A 112 -0.27 13.10 -5.88
CA GLN A 112 -1.20 13.66 -4.89
C GLN A 112 -0.88 13.22 -3.45
N ASN A 113 -0.30 12.04 -3.27
CA ASN A 113 -0.01 11.45 -1.96
C ASN A 113 1.49 11.16 -1.76
N SER A 114 2.34 12.12 -2.14
CA SER A 114 3.81 11.97 -2.15
C SER A 114 4.43 11.69 -0.77
N TRP A 115 3.67 11.91 0.30
CA TRP A 115 4.06 11.61 1.67
C TRP A 115 4.07 10.10 1.99
N ASP A 116 3.33 9.27 1.25
CA ASP A 116 3.31 7.81 1.44
C ASP A 116 4.15 7.11 0.36
N ARG A 117 5.36 6.67 0.74
CA ARG A 117 6.26 5.94 -0.15
C ARG A 117 5.65 4.65 -0.72
N ARG A 118 4.67 4.05 -0.03
CA ARG A 118 4.03 2.80 -0.50
C ARG A 118 3.26 3.00 -1.80
N LEU A 119 2.73 4.21 -2.03
CA LEU A 119 2.00 4.55 -3.25
C LEU A 119 2.92 4.73 -4.46
N LYS A 120 4.24 4.84 -4.26
CA LYS A 120 5.22 4.93 -5.34
C LYS A 120 5.19 3.72 -6.28
N LEU A 121 4.72 2.56 -5.80
CA LEU A 121 4.51 1.39 -6.65
C LEU A 121 3.60 1.71 -7.85
N PHE A 122 2.55 2.51 -7.67
CA PHE A 122 1.62 2.87 -8.75
C PHE A 122 2.27 3.73 -9.83
N GLU A 123 3.19 4.62 -9.46
CA GLU A 123 4.02 5.35 -10.42
C GLU A 123 4.90 4.40 -11.25
N HIS A 124 5.51 3.39 -10.60
CA HIS A 124 6.30 2.39 -11.30
C HIS A 124 5.46 1.52 -12.24
N ILE A 125 4.25 1.12 -11.82
CA ILE A 125 3.32 0.37 -12.67
C ILE A 125 2.89 1.21 -13.87
N ALA A 126 2.56 2.48 -13.67
CA ALA A 126 2.21 3.40 -14.75
C ALA A 126 3.34 3.51 -15.78
N ASN A 127 4.59 3.68 -15.34
CA ASN A 127 5.74 3.74 -16.23
C ASN A 127 5.97 2.42 -16.97
N PHE A 128 5.79 1.28 -16.30
CA PHE A 128 5.87 -0.03 -16.95
C PHE A 128 4.82 -0.20 -18.05
N TYR A 129 3.56 0.17 -17.78
CA TYR A 129 2.49 0.11 -18.76
C TYR A 129 2.69 1.06 -19.94
N ASP A 130 3.25 2.25 -19.71
CA ASP A 130 3.61 3.20 -20.77
C ASP A 130 4.68 2.61 -21.70
N SER A 131 5.76 2.07 -21.13
CA SER A 131 6.79 1.37 -21.90
C SER A 131 6.23 0.16 -22.64
N TRP A 132 5.38 -0.65 -22.01
CA TRP A 132 4.78 -1.81 -22.64
C TRP A 132 3.88 -1.46 -23.84
N LEU A 133 3.12 -0.37 -23.73
CA LEU A 133 2.31 0.15 -24.83
C LEU A 133 3.18 0.58 -26.02
N ILE A 134 4.30 1.28 -25.75
CA ILE A 134 5.27 1.69 -26.76
C ILE A 134 5.87 0.45 -27.46
N ASP A 135 6.33 -0.53 -26.68
CA ASP A 135 6.91 -1.77 -27.21
C ASP A 135 5.92 -2.51 -28.12
N LYS A 136 4.64 -2.59 -27.72
CA LYS A 136 3.61 -3.25 -28.52
C LYS A 136 3.42 -2.57 -29.88
N LYS A 137 3.43 -1.23 -29.91
CA LYS A 137 3.36 -0.45 -31.15
C LYS A 137 4.59 -0.67 -32.04
N GLU A 138 5.76 -0.67 -31.44
CA GLU A 138 7.01 -0.88 -32.18
C GLU A 138 7.08 -2.29 -32.79
N LEU A 139 6.72 -3.32 -32.01
CA LEU A 139 6.64 -4.70 -32.48
C LEU A 139 5.64 -4.85 -33.64
N TRP A 140 4.47 -4.22 -33.53
CA TRP A 140 3.47 -4.23 -34.60
C TRP A 140 4.01 -3.56 -35.87
N SER A 141 4.61 -2.37 -35.75
CA SER A 141 5.21 -1.65 -36.87
C SER A 141 6.30 -2.46 -37.56
N LYS A 142 7.21 -3.06 -36.78
CA LYS A 142 8.26 -3.95 -37.31
C LYS A 142 7.67 -5.17 -38.02
N LYS A 143 6.64 -5.80 -37.45
CA LYS A 143 5.94 -6.93 -38.09
C LYS A 143 5.31 -6.53 -39.42
N GLN A 144 4.66 -5.37 -39.47
CA GLN A 144 4.04 -4.87 -40.69
C GLN A 144 5.08 -4.52 -41.77
N ASN A 145 6.21 -3.92 -41.38
CA ASN A 145 7.31 -3.67 -42.29
C ASN A 145 7.87 -4.97 -42.88
N ILE A 146 8.04 -6.01 -42.07
CA ILE A 146 8.49 -7.32 -42.55
C ILE A 146 7.50 -7.91 -43.57
N ILE A 147 6.20 -7.83 -43.32
CA ILE A 147 5.17 -8.31 -44.25
C ILE A 147 5.26 -7.55 -45.58
N THR A 148 5.34 -6.23 -45.52
CA THR A 148 5.48 -5.37 -46.71
C THR A 148 6.77 -5.69 -47.48
N PHE A 149 7.90 -5.85 -46.79
CA PHE A 149 9.17 -6.17 -47.44
C PHE A 149 9.15 -7.55 -48.10
N LYS A 150 8.53 -8.55 -47.48
CA LYS A 150 8.35 -9.88 -48.10
C LYS A 150 7.53 -9.80 -49.38
N LYS A 151 6.42 -9.07 -49.35
CA LYS A 151 5.57 -8.87 -50.53
C LYS A 151 6.31 -8.15 -51.65
N ASN A 152 7.05 -7.09 -51.33
CA ASN A 152 7.84 -6.36 -52.32
C ASN A 152 8.95 -7.22 -52.94
N LEU A 153 9.56 -8.11 -52.15
CA LEU A 153 10.57 -9.05 -52.65
C LEU A 153 9.96 -10.08 -53.59
N GLU A 154 8.81 -10.66 -53.23
CA GLU A 154 8.07 -11.61 -54.07
C GLU A 154 7.63 -10.97 -55.40
N GLU A 155 7.11 -9.73 -55.36
CA GLU A 155 6.75 -8.97 -56.57
C GLU A 155 7.97 -8.68 -57.46
N CYS A 156 9.14 -8.43 -56.86
CA CYS A 156 10.39 -8.21 -57.58
C CYS A 156 10.90 -9.50 -58.25
N GLU A 157 10.87 -10.63 -57.54
CA GLU A 157 11.26 -11.95 -58.08
C GLU A 157 10.38 -12.34 -59.27
N ILE A 158 9.05 -12.23 -59.13
CA ILE A 158 8.10 -12.47 -60.23
C ILE A 158 8.38 -11.54 -61.42
N GLY A 159 8.72 -10.28 -61.16
CA GLY A 159 9.07 -9.31 -62.18
C GLY A 159 10.36 -9.67 -62.94
N ILE A 160 11.36 -10.19 -62.24
CA ILE A 160 12.62 -10.68 -62.81
C ILE A 160 12.37 -11.93 -63.66
N ASP A 161 11.59 -12.88 -63.16
CA ASP A 161 11.26 -14.12 -63.89
C ASP A 161 10.54 -13.81 -65.21
N LYS A 162 9.51 -12.96 -65.16
CA LYS A 162 8.79 -12.50 -66.36
C LYS A 162 9.71 -11.84 -67.38
N LYS A 163 10.63 -10.97 -66.94
CA LYS A 163 11.62 -10.35 -67.86
C LYS A 163 12.55 -11.39 -68.47
N THR A 164 12.99 -12.37 -67.68
CA THR A 164 13.88 -13.44 -68.14
C THR A 164 13.19 -14.34 -69.16
N GLU A 165 11.92 -14.68 -68.96
CA GLU A 165 11.11 -15.42 -69.93
C GLU A 165 10.95 -14.66 -71.25
N ILE A 166 10.63 -13.36 -71.20
CA ILE A 166 10.53 -12.51 -72.39
C ILE A 166 11.85 -12.50 -73.17
N ILE A 167 12.98 -12.37 -72.48
CA ILE A 167 14.31 -12.37 -73.12
C ILE A 167 14.56 -13.71 -73.81
N LYS A 168 14.32 -14.84 -73.13
CA LYS A 168 14.49 -16.18 -73.72
C LYS A 168 13.61 -16.39 -74.97
N ALA A 169 12.35 -15.96 -74.91
CA ALA A 169 11.42 -16.04 -76.05
C ALA A 169 11.91 -15.22 -77.26
N ASN A 170 12.45 -14.03 -77.03
CA ASN A 170 12.98 -13.18 -78.09
C ASN A 170 14.25 -13.75 -78.75
N PHE A 171 15.08 -14.48 -78.00
CA PHE A 171 16.27 -15.15 -78.56
C PHE A 171 15.95 -16.44 -79.30
N SER A 172 14.85 -17.13 -78.97
CA SER A 172 14.44 -18.37 -79.66
C SER A 172 13.71 -18.13 -81.00
N ASN A 173 13.24 -16.91 -81.25
CA ASN A 173 12.53 -16.52 -82.47
C ASN A 173 13.45 -15.88 -83.54
N LYS A 174 14.77 -16.01 -83.39
CA LYS A 174 15.79 -15.48 -84.30
C LYS A 174 16.74 -16.59 -84.72
#